data_AF-A0A2W5B4N7-F1
#
_entry.id   AF-A0A2W5B4N7-F1
#
_cell.length_a   1.000
_cell.length_b   1.000
_cell.length_c   1.000
_cell.angle_alpha   90.00
_cell.angle_beta   90.00
_cell.angle_gamma   90.00
#
_symmetry.space_group_name_H-M   'P 1'
#
loop_
_entity.id
_entity.type
_entity.pdbx_description
1 polymer ?
#
loop_
_entity_poly.entity_id
_entity_poly.type
_entity_poly.pdbx_seq_one_letter_code
_entity_poly.pdbx_strand_id
1 'polypeptide(L)'
;MPSGRKLIRKAVKYGALAASAVAAVDIVQPKHAIRRNYPVLGRARWLMESIRPEIQQYFVESNTDGRPFDRVTRTMVYQNAKNIPAEEAFGTQRDLFVPGRDHLLHSTHPVPARTDAPLVRLGGPECTQPYDISLFNISSMSFGSLSANAVLAMNKGAAMGGFIQETGEGGLTKYHLEYGA
;
A
#
# COMPACT_ATOMS: atom_id res chain seq x y z
N MET A 1 -4.06 38.53 47.48
CA MET A 1 -3.53 37.45 46.61
C MET A 1 -2.07 37.03 46.93
N PRO A 2 -1.76 36.35 48.06
CA PRO A 2 -0.40 35.86 48.37
C PRO A 2 -0.22 34.33 48.30
N SER A 3 -1.29 33.56 48.12
CA SER A 3 -1.29 32.09 48.26
C SER A 3 -0.66 31.35 47.06
N GLY A 4 -0.90 31.81 45.82
CA GLY A 4 -0.38 31.16 44.60
C GLY A 4 1.15 31.14 44.50
N ARG A 5 1.84 32.19 44.96
CA ARG A 5 3.32 32.26 44.93
C ARG A 5 3.98 31.24 45.87
N LYS A 6 3.36 30.93 47.01
CA LYS A 6 3.87 29.90 47.94
C LYS A 6 3.70 28.49 47.36
N LEU A 7 2.60 28.25 46.66
CA LEU A 7 2.32 26.98 45.98
C LEU A 7 3.31 26.72 44.84
N ILE A 8 3.55 27.73 43.98
CA ILE A 8 4.52 27.66 42.88
C ILE A 8 5.94 27.39 43.42
N ARG A 9 6.36 28.08 44.48
CA ARG A 9 7.69 27.85 45.10
C ARG A 9 7.84 26.45 45.68
N LYS A 10 6.78 25.88 46.29
CA LYS A 10 6.80 24.49 46.74
C LYS A 10 6.93 23.53 45.57
N ALA A 11 6.15 23.72 44.50
CA ALA A 11 6.20 22.87 43.30
C ALA A 11 7.60 22.88 42.64
N VAL A 12 8.22 24.06 42.50
CA VAL A 12 9.58 24.19 41.95
C VAL A 12 10.61 23.48 42.83
N LYS A 13 10.51 23.60 44.16
CA LYS A 13 11.42 22.92 45.09
C LYS A 13 11.31 21.40 45.01
N TYR A 14 10.09 20.86 44.99
CA TYR A 14 9.88 19.42 44.87
C TYR A 14 10.32 18.90 43.48
N GLY A 15 10.08 19.67 42.42
CA GLY A 15 10.57 19.34 41.07
C GLY A 15 12.10 19.31 40.98
N ALA A 16 12.78 20.29 41.56
CA ALA A 16 14.24 20.33 41.61
C ALA A 16 14.84 19.18 42.45
N LEU A 17 14.21 18.85 43.58
CA LEU A 17 14.62 17.71 44.41
C LEU A 17 14.49 16.38 43.66
N ALA A 18 13.35 16.17 43.00
CA ALA A 18 13.11 14.97 42.19
C ALA A 18 14.09 14.86 41.02
N ALA A 19 14.33 15.94 40.29
CA ALA A 19 15.30 15.97 39.19
C ALA A 19 16.72 15.66 39.69
N SER A 20 17.12 16.19 40.85
CA SER A 20 18.43 15.93 41.46
C SER A 20 18.61 14.46 41.87
N ALA A 21 17.56 13.85 42.45
CA ALA A 21 17.58 12.43 42.78
C ALA A 21 17.70 11.56 41.53
N VAL A 22 16.94 11.89 40.46
CA VAL A 22 17.03 11.21 39.16
C VAL A 22 18.41 11.39 38.52
N ALA A 23 19.00 12.59 38.62
CA ALA A 23 20.34 12.86 38.13
C ALA A 23 21.39 12.00 38.84
N ALA A 24 21.32 11.89 40.17
CA ALA A 24 22.23 11.05 40.95
C ALA A 24 22.15 9.58 40.52
N VAL A 25 20.93 9.05 40.34
CA VAL A 25 20.72 7.69 39.81
C VAL A 25 21.29 7.53 38.40
N ASP A 26 21.13 8.53 37.53
CA ASP A 26 21.61 8.51 36.15
C ASP A 26 23.15 8.52 36.04
N ILE A 27 23.83 9.18 36.98
CA ILE A 27 25.30 9.25 37.08
C ILE A 27 25.89 7.94 37.62
N VAL A 28 25.28 7.35 38.65
CA VAL A 28 25.83 6.17 39.35
C VAL A 28 25.63 4.89 38.55
N GLN A 29 24.57 4.79 37.75
CA GLN A 29 24.32 3.57 36.97
C GLN A 29 25.40 3.33 35.89
N PRO A 30 25.92 2.09 35.73
CA PRO A 30 26.99 1.80 34.78
C PRO A 30 26.51 1.40 33.37
N LYS A 31 25.20 1.15 33.17
CA LYS A 31 24.67 0.48 31.96
C LYS A 31 24.47 1.42 30.76
N HIS A 32 24.12 2.68 30.99
CA HIS A 32 23.76 3.62 29.93
C HIS A 32 24.68 4.85 29.92
N ALA A 33 25.63 4.87 28.98
CA ALA A 33 26.58 5.97 28.83
C ALA A 33 25.92 7.34 28.61
N ILE A 34 24.81 7.39 27.84
CA ILE A 34 24.10 8.64 27.55
C ILE A 34 23.50 9.27 28.81
N ARG A 35 22.89 8.47 29.70
CA ARG A 35 22.33 8.97 30.98
C ARG A 35 23.42 9.45 31.92
N ARG A 36 24.59 8.84 31.87
CA ARG A 36 25.74 9.22 32.71
C ARG A 36 26.39 10.52 32.25
N ASN A 37 26.52 10.71 30.94
CA ASN A 37 27.11 11.93 30.37
C ASN A 37 26.13 13.12 30.36
N TYR A 38 24.82 12.85 30.26
CA TYR A 38 23.75 13.86 30.29
C TYR A 38 22.64 13.44 31.27
N PRO A 39 22.86 13.56 32.59
CA PRO A 39 21.88 13.19 33.61
C PRO A 39 20.56 13.95 33.43
N VAL A 40 19.42 13.29 33.65
CA VAL A 40 18.06 13.81 33.40
C VAL A 40 17.76 14.03 31.92
N LEU A 41 18.56 14.79 31.18
CA LEU A 41 18.32 15.12 29.77
C LEU A 41 18.41 13.90 28.84
N GLY A 42 19.30 12.95 29.12
CA GLY A 42 19.42 11.71 28.35
C GLY A 42 18.09 10.94 28.27
N ARG A 43 17.23 11.08 29.28
CA ARG A 43 15.91 10.44 29.31
C ARG A 43 14.94 10.98 28.27
N ALA A 44 15.10 12.24 27.87
CA ALA A 44 14.31 12.85 26.82
C ALA A 44 14.52 12.16 25.47
N ARG A 45 15.71 11.57 25.21
CA ARG A 45 15.96 10.81 23.99
C ARG A 45 14.98 9.66 23.82
N TRP A 46 14.83 8.80 24.84
CA TRP A 46 13.92 7.65 24.75
C TRP A 46 12.46 8.07 24.77
N LEU A 47 12.13 9.17 25.45
CA LEU A 47 10.80 9.77 25.35
C LEU A 47 10.49 10.18 23.92
N MET A 48 11.39 10.94 23.27
CA MET A 48 11.21 11.31 21.86
C MET A 48 11.22 10.09 20.93
N GLU A 49 12.02 9.07 21.23
CA GLU A 49 12.04 7.82 20.47
C GLU A 49 10.70 7.07 20.57
N SER A 50 10.05 7.08 21.74
CA SER A 50 8.71 6.50 21.90
C SER A 50 7.61 7.25 21.16
N ILE A 51 7.77 8.57 20.93
CA ILE A 51 6.81 9.44 20.22
C ILE A 51 7.14 9.53 18.72
N ARG A 52 8.33 9.07 18.32
CA ARG A 52 8.83 9.13 16.94
C ARG A 52 7.87 8.47 15.94
N PRO A 53 7.29 7.28 16.18
CA PRO A 53 6.41 6.63 15.22
C PRO A 53 5.19 7.50 14.86
N GLU A 54 4.57 8.12 15.85
CA GLU A 54 3.41 9.00 15.68
C GLU A 54 3.80 10.27 14.92
N ILE A 55 4.91 10.90 15.29
CA ILE A 55 5.40 12.08 14.58
C ILE A 55 5.70 11.74 13.12
N GLN A 56 6.38 10.61 12.89
CA GLN A 56 6.72 10.16 11.54
C GLN A 56 5.46 9.97 10.71
N GLN A 57 4.45 9.28 11.26
CA GLN A 57 3.22 8.96 10.55
C GLN A 57 2.35 10.18 10.21
N TYR A 58 2.25 11.17 11.11
CA TYR A 58 1.33 12.29 10.93
C TYR A 58 1.96 13.54 10.30
N PHE A 59 3.25 13.78 10.56
CA PHE A 59 3.90 15.03 10.18
C PHE A 59 5.00 14.88 9.12
N VAL A 60 5.61 13.69 9.01
CA VAL A 60 6.79 13.50 8.14
C VAL A 60 6.46 12.64 6.90
N GLU A 61 5.68 11.58 7.08
CA GLU A 61 5.34 10.64 6.01
C GLU A 61 4.55 11.33 4.90
N SER A 62 4.99 11.13 3.65
CA SER A 62 4.28 11.62 2.49
C SER A 62 2.99 10.80 2.25
N ASN A 63 2.16 11.27 1.34
CA ASN A 63 0.91 10.59 1.00
C ASN A 63 1.12 9.18 0.43
N THR A 64 2.29 8.91 -0.19
CA THR A 64 2.55 7.70 -1.00
C THR A 64 3.70 6.82 -0.51
N ASP A 65 4.51 7.25 0.45
CA ASP A 65 5.76 6.54 0.81
C ASP A 65 5.65 5.68 2.09
N GLY A 66 4.46 5.63 2.70
CA GLY A 66 4.24 4.89 3.94
C GLY A 66 4.30 3.37 3.73
N ARG A 67 4.79 2.65 4.75
CA ARG A 67 4.88 1.18 4.78
C ARG A 67 4.17 0.61 6.00
N PRO A 68 3.50 -0.56 5.89
CA PRO A 68 3.23 -1.33 4.67
C PRO A 68 2.17 -0.69 3.77
N PHE A 69 1.37 0.23 4.30
CA PHE A 69 0.35 0.97 3.57
C PHE A 69 0.66 2.45 3.66
N ASP A 70 0.49 3.20 2.57
CA ASP A 70 0.65 4.64 2.56
C ASP A 70 -0.55 5.38 3.17
N ARG A 71 -0.43 6.69 3.38
CA ARG A 71 -1.48 7.51 4.00
C ARG A 71 -2.74 7.57 3.14
N VAL A 72 -2.62 7.59 1.82
CA VAL A 72 -3.77 7.58 0.90
C VAL A 72 -4.58 6.29 1.07
N THR A 73 -3.90 5.15 1.10
CA THR A 73 -4.50 3.82 1.30
C THR A 73 -5.21 3.74 2.64
N ARG A 74 -4.56 4.18 3.73
CA ARG A 74 -5.18 4.21 5.06
C ARG A 74 -6.41 5.10 5.10
N THR A 75 -6.32 6.30 4.52
CA THR A 75 -7.44 7.26 4.46
C THR A 75 -8.63 6.67 3.70
N MET A 76 -8.37 6.06 2.55
CA MET A 76 -9.39 5.40 1.72
C MET A 76 -10.09 4.29 2.52
N VAL A 77 -9.34 3.44 3.22
CA VAL A 77 -9.92 2.38 4.08
C VAL A 77 -10.79 2.98 5.18
N TYR A 78 -10.34 4.04 5.86
CA TYR A 78 -11.13 4.70 6.91
C TYR A 78 -12.40 5.37 6.38
N GLN A 79 -12.36 5.98 5.20
CA GLN A 79 -13.53 6.59 4.57
C GLN A 79 -14.55 5.53 4.18
N ASN A 80 -14.11 4.44 3.52
CA ASN A 80 -14.97 3.31 3.17
C ASN A 80 -15.60 2.67 4.41
N ALA A 81 -14.83 2.45 5.47
CA ALA A 81 -15.34 1.90 6.73
C ALA A 81 -16.40 2.80 7.40
N LYS A 82 -16.38 4.10 7.12
CA LYS A 82 -17.36 5.09 7.62
C LYS A 82 -18.49 5.35 6.62
N ASN A 83 -18.54 4.62 5.50
CA ASN A 83 -19.47 4.85 4.40
C ASN A 83 -19.42 6.30 3.86
N ILE A 84 -18.22 6.89 3.87
CA ILE A 84 -17.94 8.22 3.32
C ILE A 84 -17.36 8.01 1.91
N PRO A 85 -17.84 8.74 0.88
CA PRO A 85 -17.26 8.68 -0.45
C PRO A 85 -15.74 8.91 -0.39
N ALA A 86 -14.98 7.95 -0.90
CA ALA A 86 -13.51 7.94 -0.88
C ALA A 86 -12.91 8.36 -2.23
N GLU A 87 -13.64 9.18 -2.99
CA GLU A 87 -13.22 9.65 -4.31
C GLU A 87 -12.29 10.86 -4.16
N GLU A 88 -11.11 10.79 -4.79
CA GLU A 88 -10.14 11.89 -4.85
C GLU A 88 -10.05 12.42 -6.29
N ALA A 89 -9.69 13.69 -6.44
CA ALA A 89 -9.63 14.35 -7.74
C ALA A 89 -8.59 13.70 -8.68
N PHE A 90 -8.83 13.83 -9.99
CA PHE A 90 -8.01 13.25 -11.04
C PHE A 90 -6.58 13.84 -11.05
N GLY A 91 -5.57 12.98 -10.96
CA GLY A 91 -4.16 13.33 -11.03
C GLY A 91 -3.29 12.32 -10.28
N THR A 92 -2.06 12.08 -10.76
CA THR A 92 -1.11 11.21 -10.05
C THR A 92 -0.25 12.05 -9.09
N GLN A 93 -0.26 11.70 -7.80
CA GLN A 93 0.73 12.20 -6.83
C GLN A 93 2.03 11.39 -6.87
N ARG A 94 2.03 10.26 -7.59
CA ARG A 94 3.19 9.38 -7.70
C ARG A 94 4.17 9.91 -8.73
N ASP A 95 5.45 9.82 -8.39
CA ASP A 95 6.55 10.10 -9.32
C ASP A 95 6.57 9.07 -10.45
N LEU A 96 6.39 9.56 -11.68
CA LEU A 96 6.32 8.79 -12.92
C LEU A 96 7.70 8.42 -13.49
N PHE A 97 8.76 9.04 -12.99
CA PHE A 97 10.12 8.86 -13.53
C PHE A 97 10.97 7.90 -12.69
N VAL A 98 10.39 7.31 -11.63
CA VAL A 98 11.06 6.29 -10.83
C VAL A 98 11.19 5.00 -11.66
N PRO A 99 12.37 4.36 -11.72
CA PRO A 99 12.56 3.08 -12.37
C PRO A 99 11.55 2.03 -11.91
N GLY A 100 10.95 1.30 -12.86
CA GLY A 100 9.93 0.28 -12.59
C GLY A 100 8.49 0.81 -12.55
N ARG A 101 8.26 2.10 -12.81
CA ARG A 101 6.92 2.66 -13.03
C ARG A 101 6.72 3.04 -14.49
N ASP A 102 5.97 2.21 -15.20
CA ASP A 102 5.63 2.48 -16.60
C ASP A 102 4.34 3.30 -16.71
N HIS A 103 4.31 4.20 -17.68
CA HIS A 103 3.13 4.98 -18.04
C HIS A 103 3.06 5.15 -19.55
N LEU A 104 1.84 5.21 -20.08
CA LEU A 104 1.60 5.38 -21.51
C LEU A 104 1.41 6.87 -21.81
N LEU A 105 2.19 7.39 -22.76
CA LEU A 105 2.02 8.75 -23.27
C LEU A 105 1.07 8.72 -24.46
N HIS A 106 0.18 9.71 -24.51
CA HIS A 106 -0.69 9.89 -25.65
C HIS A 106 0.13 10.30 -26.90
N SER A 107 -0.11 9.62 -28.02
CA SER A 107 0.43 10.02 -29.31
C SER A 107 -0.50 11.01 -29.98
N THR A 108 0.00 12.19 -30.36
CA THR A 108 -0.72 13.15 -31.21
C THR A 108 -0.67 12.80 -32.69
N HIS A 109 0.10 11.78 -33.07
CA HIS A 109 0.16 11.27 -34.43
C HIS A 109 -0.84 10.12 -34.61
N PRO A 110 -1.97 10.34 -35.30
CA PRO A 110 -2.95 9.29 -35.51
C PRO A 110 -2.38 8.22 -36.45
N VAL A 111 -2.60 6.96 -36.10
CA VAL A 111 -2.31 5.81 -36.95
C VAL A 111 -3.63 5.23 -37.47
N PRO A 112 -3.67 4.65 -38.68
CA PRO A 112 -4.85 3.94 -39.16
C PRO A 112 -5.29 2.89 -38.15
N ALA A 113 -6.59 2.81 -37.89
CA ALA A 113 -7.13 1.79 -37.02
C ALA A 113 -6.83 0.41 -37.61
N ARG A 114 -6.31 -0.50 -36.78
CA ARG A 114 -6.14 -1.90 -37.17
C ARG A 114 -7.50 -2.53 -37.36
N THR A 115 -7.66 -3.27 -38.45
CA THR A 115 -8.87 -4.04 -38.77
C THR A 115 -8.71 -5.51 -38.43
N ASP A 116 -7.48 -5.96 -38.22
CA ASP A 116 -7.13 -7.32 -37.83
C ASP A 116 -7.13 -7.48 -36.30
N ALA A 117 -7.45 -8.69 -35.85
CA ALA A 117 -7.37 -9.02 -34.43
C ALA A 117 -5.89 -8.95 -33.97
N PRO A 118 -5.59 -8.31 -32.81
CA PRO A 118 -4.23 -8.23 -32.31
C PRO A 118 -3.81 -9.58 -31.73
N LEU A 119 -3.28 -10.45 -32.59
CA LEU A 119 -2.78 -11.77 -32.20
C LEU A 119 -1.27 -11.76 -31.97
N VAL A 120 -0.79 -12.64 -31.09
CA VAL A 120 0.62 -12.93 -30.84
C VAL A 120 0.87 -14.43 -30.94
N ARG A 121 1.99 -14.83 -31.56
CA ARG A 121 2.40 -16.23 -31.62
C ARG A 121 3.04 -16.63 -30.30
N LEU A 122 2.48 -17.65 -29.64
CA LEU A 122 3.11 -18.32 -28.50
C LEU A 122 3.84 -19.59 -28.96
N GLY A 123 5.00 -19.83 -28.33
CA GLY A 123 5.87 -20.98 -28.62
C GLY A 123 7.22 -20.56 -29.23
N GLY A 124 8.32 -20.91 -28.56
CA GLY A 124 9.69 -20.70 -29.06
C GLY A 124 10.16 -21.83 -29.99
N PRO A 125 11.45 -21.85 -30.37
CA PRO A 125 12.01 -22.84 -31.30
C PRO A 125 11.82 -24.31 -30.90
N GLU A 126 11.72 -24.58 -29.59
CA GLU A 126 11.53 -25.93 -29.04
C GLU A 126 10.05 -26.33 -28.88
N CYS A 127 9.12 -25.40 -29.15
CA CYS A 127 7.69 -25.68 -29.01
C CYS A 127 7.19 -26.54 -30.18
N THR A 128 6.68 -27.73 -29.88
CA THR A 128 6.14 -28.65 -30.89
C THR A 128 4.75 -28.27 -31.38
N GLN A 129 4.04 -27.40 -30.65
CA GLN A 129 2.69 -26.93 -30.97
C GLN A 129 2.55 -25.43 -30.73
N PRO A 130 3.20 -24.59 -31.55
CA PRO A 130 3.07 -23.15 -31.44
C PRO A 130 1.68 -22.72 -31.95
N TYR A 131 1.07 -21.72 -31.31
CA TYR A 131 -0.28 -21.25 -31.64
C TYR A 131 -0.40 -19.73 -31.51
N ASP A 132 -1.30 -19.15 -32.30
CA ASP A 132 -1.61 -17.71 -32.25
C ASP A 132 -2.73 -17.46 -31.24
N ILE A 133 -2.56 -16.45 -30.38
CA ILE A 133 -3.51 -16.08 -29.33
C ILE A 133 -3.79 -14.58 -29.37
N SER A 134 -4.99 -14.16 -28.96
CA SER A 134 -5.27 -12.74 -28.71
C SER A 134 -4.29 -12.15 -27.69
N LEU A 135 -3.92 -10.88 -27.89
CA LEU A 135 -3.11 -10.10 -26.96
C LEU A 135 -3.81 -9.93 -25.59
N PHE A 136 -5.14 -9.96 -25.58
CA PHE A 136 -5.96 -9.90 -24.38
C PHE A 136 -6.83 -11.15 -24.24
N ASN A 137 -6.85 -11.75 -23.05
CA ASN A 137 -7.59 -12.98 -22.75
C ASN A 137 -8.30 -12.87 -21.40
N ILE A 138 -9.22 -13.79 -21.10
CA ILE A 138 -9.94 -13.81 -19.82
C ILE A 138 -9.06 -14.49 -18.76
N SER A 139 -8.68 -13.71 -17.74
CA SER A 139 -7.84 -14.16 -16.64
C SER A 139 -8.51 -15.19 -15.73
N SER A 140 -7.69 -15.86 -14.92
CA SER A 140 -8.08 -16.90 -13.99
C SER A 140 -9.17 -16.50 -13.01
N MET A 141 -10.32 -17.17 -13.10
CA MET A 141 -11.41 -16.97 -12.14
C MET A 141 -12.09 -18.30 -11.81
N SER A 142 -11.96 -18.71 -10.55
CA SER A 142 -12.41 -20.03 -10.09
C SER A 142 -13.93 -20.19 -10.11
N PHE A 143 -14.40 -21.25 -10.76
CA PHE A 143 -15.76 -21.76 -10.56
C PHE A 143 -15.97 -22.13 -9.09
N GLY A 144 -17.01 -21.56 -8.45
CA GLY A 144 -17.23 -21.63 -7.01
C GLY A 144 -17.19 -20.25 -6.35
N SER A 145 -16.21 -19.42 -6.71
CA SER A 145 -16.24 -17.98 -6.43
C SER A 145 -17.14 -17.24 -7.43
N LEU A 146 -17.18 -17.74 -8.67
CA LEU A 146 -18.11 -17.29 -9.70
C LEU A 146 -19.29 -18.26 -9.88
N SER A 147 -20.43 -17.70 -10.27
CA SER A 147 -21.63 -18.47 -10.64
C SER A 147 -21.45 -19.16 -12.00
N ALA A 148 -22.23 -20.23 -12.23
CA ALA A 148 -22.27 -20.91 -13.53
C ALA A 148 -22.61 -19.96 -14.69
N ASN A 149 -23.53 -19.02 -14.46
CA ASN A 149 -23.93 -18.05 -15.48
C ASN A 149 -22.78 -17.09 -15.83
N ALA A 150 -21.97 -16.70 -14.85
CA ALA A 150 -20.80 -15.86 -15.11
C ALA A 150 -19.76 -16.59 -15.96
N VAL A 151 -19.47 -17.85 -15.64
CA VAL A 151 -18.55 -18.69 -16.43
C VAL A 151 -19.05 -18.87 -17.87
N LEU A 152 -20.35 -19.19 -18.05
CA LEU A 152 -20.96 -19.33 -19.37
C LEU A 152 -20.91 -18.04 -20.20
N ALA A 153 -21.18 -16.89 -19.56
CA ALA A 153 -21.14 -15.60 -20.24
C ALA A 153 -19.72 -15.27 -20.72
N MET A 154 -18.71 -15.52 -19.88
CA MET A 154 -17.30 -15.35 -20.24
C MET A 154 -16.90 -16.31 -21.36
N ASN A 155 -17.28 -17.58 -21.28
CA ASN A 155 -16.98 -18.59 -22.29
C ASN A 155 -17.57 -18.22 -23.65
N LYS A 156 -18.82 -17.77 -23.66
CA LYS A 156 -19.47 -17.29 -24.88
C LYS A 156 -18.76 -16.07 -25.46
N GLY A 157 -18.41 -15.09 -24.62
CA GLY A 157 -17.67 -13.91 -25.04
C GLY A 157 -16.28 -14.24 -25.59
N ALA A 158 -15.60 -15.20 -24.97
CA ALA A 158 -14.30 -15.69 -25.39
C ALA A 158 -14.37 -16.37 -26.76
N ALA A 159 -15.34 -17.27 -26.96
CA ALA A 159 -15.58 -17.92 -28.25
C ALA A 159 -15.91 -16.92 -29.37
N MET A 160 -16.72 -15.90 -29.06
CA MET A 160 -17.07 -14.85 -30.01
C MET A 160 -15.88 -13.94 -30.37
N GLY A 161 -15.00 -13.68 -29.41
CA GLY A 161 -13.86 -12.76 -29.56
C GLY A 161 -12.55 -13.42 -29.97
N GLY A 162 -12.49 -14.75 -30.05
CA GLY A 162 -11.23 -15.48 -30.23
C GLY A 162 -10.27 -15.32 -29.05
N PHE A 163 -10.82 -15.18 -27.84
CA PHE A 163 -10.06 -15.12 -26.59
C PHE A 163 -9.97 -16.50 -25.95
N ILE A 164 -8.88 -16.76 -25.24
CA ILE A 164 -8.81 -17.91 -24.33
C ILE A 164 -9.47 -17.53 -23.00
N GLN A 165 -10.12 -18.50 -22.38
CA GLN A 165 -10.60 -18.40 -21.01
C GLN A 165 -9.83 -19.34 -20.09
N GLU A 166 -9.12 -18.77 -19.12
CA GLU A 166 -8.44 -19.56 -18.09
C GLU A 166 -9.43 -19.96 -16.97
N THR A 167 -9.41 -21.22 -16.54
CA THR A 167 -10.45 -21.83 -15.68
C THR A 167 -10.35 -21.46 -14.19
N GLY A 168 -9.22 -20.87 -13.79
CA GLY A 168 -8.82 -20.68 -12.41
C GLY A 168 -8.52 -21.99 -11.68
N GLU A 169 -8.36 -21.88 -10.37
CA GLU A 169 -8.05 -23.00 -9.47
C GLU A 169 -9.22 -23.96 -9.26
N GLY A 170 -10.44 -23.54 -9.61
CA GLY A 170 -11.66 -24.35 -9.50
C GLY A 170 -11.77 -25.49 -10.51
N GLY A 171 -10.85 -25.56 -11.48
CA GLY A 171 -10.78 -26.61 -12.49
C GLY A 171 -11.77 -26.45 -13.65
N LEU A 172 -11.56 -27.26 -14.68
CA LEU A 172 -12.37 -27.28 -15.89
C LEU A 172 -13.75 -27.91 -15.60
N THR A 173 -14.81 -27.23 -16.03
CA THR A 173 -16.20 -27.68 -15.84
C THR A 173 -16.95 -27.68 -17.16
N LYS A 174 -18.13 -28.32 -17.21
CA LYS A 174 -19.00 -28.30 -18.39
C LYS A 174 -19.32 -26.88 -18.90
N TYR A 175 -19.38 -25.90 -17.99
CA TYR A 175 -19.66 -24.51 -18.32
C TYR A 175 -18.53 -23.83 -19.10
N HIS A 176 -17.29 -24.29 -18.94
CA HIS A 176 -16.14 -23.81 -19.72
C HIS A 176 -16.04 -24.47 -21.11
N LEU A 177 -16.77 -25.57 -21.33
CA LEU A 177 -16.72 -26.32 -22.58
C LEU A 177 -17.92 -26.04 -23.49
N GLU A 178 -18.91 -25.30 -23.00
CA GLU A 178 -20.21 -25.12 -23.66
C GLU A 178 -20.10 -24.41 -25.02
N TYR A 179 -19.27 -23.36 -25.11
CA TYR A 179 -19.13 -22.54 -26.32
C TYR A 179 -17.81 -22.74 -27.05
N GLY A 180 -16.93 -23.63 -26.57
CA GLY A 180 -15.69 -24.01 -27.25
C GLY A 180 -14.63 -22.90 -27.35
N ALA A 181 -14.59 -22.02 -26.36
CA ALA A 181 -13.48 -21.07 -26.18
C ALA A 181 -12.23 -21.74 -25.59
#